data_AF-A0A521IFF6-F1
#
_entry.id   AF-A0A521IFF6-F1
#
_cell.length_a   1.000
_cell.length_b   1.000
_cell.length_c   1.000
_cell.angle_alpha   90.00
_cell.angle_beta   90.00
_cell.angle_gamma   90.00
#
_symmetry.space_group_name_H-M   'P 1'
#
loop_
_entity.id
_entity.type
_entity.pdbx_description
1 polymer ?
#
loop_
_entity_poly.entity_id
_entity_poly.type
_entity_poly.pdbx_seq_one_letter_code
_entity_poly.pdbx_strand_id
1 'polypeptide(L)'
;MVRYKRRRKKPYSWQFSRLKDFIQKEQADCLLYEMCYEKLGKTLSFQVLSAMVFILKDVYARKPGSLVTLYREAHSSDGPCVDFEKRYEKYYYALREQGYL
;
A
#
# COMPACT_ATOMS: atom_id res chain seq x y z
N MET A 1 -38.56 23.89 15.21
CA MET A 1 -37.67 23.64 14.05
C MET A 1 -36.34 23.08 14.55
N VAL A 2 -36.15 21.75 14.45
CA VAL A 2 -34.91 21.10 14.88
C VAL A 2 -33.83 21.36 13.84
N ARG A 3 -32.83 22.18 14.21
CA ARG A 3 -31.64 22.42 13.39
C ARG A 3 -30.83 21.13 13.33
N TYR A 4 -30.94 20.37 12.24
CA TYR A 4 -30.01 19.28 11.94
C TYR A 4 -28.60 19.88 11.76
N LYS A 5 -27.80 19.88 12.83
CA LYS A 5 -26.35 20.09 12.73
C LYS A 5 -25.81 18.99 11.83
N ARG A 6 -25.57 19.29 10.54
CA ARG A 6 -24.79 18.45 9.63
C ARG A 6 -23.50 18.11 10.36
N ARG A 7 -23.35 16.87 10.84
CA ARG A 7 -22.10 16.35 11.39
C ARG A 7 -21.07 16.49 10.27
N ARG A 8 -20.24 17.54 10.33
CA ARG A 8 -19.09 17.68 9.42
C ARG A 8 -18.27 16.40 9.61
N LYS A 9 -18.24 15.52 8.60
CA LYS A 9 -17.32 14.37 8.57
C LYS A 9 -15.93 14.92 8.89
N LYS A 10 -15.26 14.38 9.91
CA LYS A 10 -13.92 14.81 10.28
C LYS A 10 -13.04 14.73 9.01
N PRO A 11 -12.31 15.78 8.62
CA PRO A 11 -11.52 15.77 7.38
C PRO A 11 -10.52 14.60 7.33
N TYR A 12 -10.00 14.20 8.49
CA TYR A 12 -9.13 13.03 8.66
C TYR A 12 -9.79 11.68 8.33
N SER A 13 -11.13 11.58 8.36
CA SER A 13 -11.81 10.31 8.08
C SER A 13 -11.65 9.90 6.62
N TRP A 14 -11.64 10.86 5.69
CA TRP A 14 -11.56 10.55 4.26
C TRP A 14 -10.14 10.16 3.83
N GLN A 15 -9.13 10.83 4.37
CA GLN A 15 -7.73 10.46 4.13
C GLN A 15 -7.43 9.07 4.69
N PHE A 16 -7.93 8.75 5.89
CA PHE A 16 -7.76 7.43 6.48
C PHE A 16 -8.50 6.34 5.70
N SER A 17 -9.73 6.61 5.25
CA SER A 17 -10.45 5.69 4.35
C SER A 17 -9.67 5.42 3.06
N ARG A 18 -9.13 6.46 2.42
CA ARG A 18 -8.32 6.28 1.19
C ARG A 18 -7.07 5.42 1.39
N LEU A 19 -6.34 5.64 2.48
CA LEU A 19 -5.16 4.81 2.80
C LEU A 19 -5.56 3.36 3.09
N LYS A 20 -6.71 3.16 3.75
CA LYS A 20 -7.25 1.83 4.01
C LYS A 20 -7.68 1.12 2.71
N ASP A 21 -8.37 1.82 1.82
CA ASP A 21 -8.79 1.27 0.53
C ASP A 21 -7.56 0.95 -0.34
N PHE A 22 -6.54 1.81 -0.31
CA PHE A 22 -5.27 1.59 -0.99
C PHE A 22 -4.56 0.33 -0.49
N ILE A 23 -4.38 0.18 0.83
CA ILE A 23 -3.66 -0.99 1.35
C ILE A 23 -4.43 -2.28 1.12
N GLN A 24 -5.77 -2.25 1.18
CA GLN A 24 -6.60 -3.42 0.86
C GLN A 24 -6.44 -3.84 -0.60
N LYS A 25 -6.38 -2.87 -1.52
CA LYS A 25 -6.08 -3.15 -2.93
C LYS A 25 -4.70 -3.76 -3.10
N GLU A 26 -3.66 -3.18 -2.50
CA GLU A 26 -2.29 -3.70 -2.59
C GLU A 26 -2.15 -5.11 -1.99
N GLN A 27 -2.87 -5.40 -0.89
CA GLN A 27 -2.93 -6.75 -0.33
C GLN A 27 -3.60 -7.75 -1.28
N ALA A 28 -4.71 -7.36 -1.91
CA ALA A 28 -5.38 -8.21 -2.89
C ALA A 28 -4.49 -8.47 -4.12
N ASP A 29 -3.79 -7.44 -4.61
CA ASP A 29 -2.80 -7.58 -5.67
C ASP A 29 -1.68 -8.55 -5.23
N CYS A 30 -1.08 -8.38 -4.05
CA CYS A 30 -0.04 -9.28 -3.53
C CYS A 30 -0.48 -10.75 -3.54
N LEU A 31 -1.67 -11.05 -3.03
CA LEU A 31 -2.21 -12.41 -2.96
C LEU A 31 -2.47 -12.99 -4.35
N LEU A 32 -3.00 -12.19 -5.28
CA LEU A 32 -3.20 -12.60 -6.67
C LEU A 32 -1.87 -12.95 -7.34
N TYR A 33 -0.84 -12.14 -7.09
CA TYR A 33 0.49 -12.34 -7.66
C TYR A 33 1.19 -13.54 -7.04
N GLU A 34 1.10 -13.75 -5.72
CA GLU A 34 1.63 -14.95 -5.05
C GLU A 34 1.08 -16.23 -5.72
N MET A 35 -0.24 -16.32 -5.93
CA MET A 35 -0.85 -17.45 -6.65
C MET A 35 -0.36 -17.60 -8.10
N CYS A 36 -0.07 -16.49 -8.79
CA CYS A 36 0.41 -16.53 -10.18
C CYS A 36 1.87 -17.00 -10.25
N TYR A 37 2.74 -16.56 -9.33
CA TYR A 37 4.13 -17.00 -9.26
C TYR A 37 4.26 -18.47 -8.86
N GLU A 38 3.44 -18.94 -7.91
CA GLU A 38 3.37 -20.37 -7.57
C GLU A 38 3.04 -21.23 -8.79
N LYS A 39 2.07 -20.80 -9.61
CA LYS A 39 1.68 -21.53 -10.84
C LYS A 39 2.72 -21.48 -11.95
N LEU A 40 3.47 -20.38 -12.05
CA LEU A 40 4.47 -20.17 -13.09
C LEU A 40 5.88 -20.65 -12.70
N GLY A 41 6.08 -21.07 -11.44
CA GLY A 41 7.39 -21.54 -10.93
C GLY A 41 8.48 -20.47 -10.97
N LYS A 42 8.10 -19.18 -10.90
CA LYS A 42 9.05 -18.06 -11.01
C LYS A 42 9.62 -17.67 -9.65
N THR A 43 10.90 -17.31 -9.62
CA THR A 43 11.56 -16.79 -8.41
C THR A 43 11.38 -15.27 -8.31
N LEU A 44 10.95 -14.77 -7.15
CA LEU A 44 10.83 -13.34 -6.86
C LEU A 44 12.15 -12.75 -6.37
N SER A 45 12.41 -11.48 -6.69
CA SER A 45 13.54 -10.75 -6.08
C SER A 45 13.29 -10.56 -4.58
N PHE A 46 14.36 -10.59 -3.78
CA PHE A 46 14.27 -10.43 -2.33
C PHE A 46 13.61 -9.09 -1.92
N GLN A 47 13.85 -8.03 -2.70
CA GLN A 47 13.29 -6.70 -2.46
C GLN A 47 11.77 -6.69 -2.63
N VAL A 48 11.28 -7.29 -3.72
CA VAL A 48 9.84 -7.43 -4.00
C VAL A 48 9.18 -8.29 -2.92
N LEU A 49 9.78 -9.43 -2.58
CA LEU A 49 9.27 -10.30 -1.52
C LEU A 49 9.17 -9.58 -0.17
N SER A 50 10.20 -8.80 0.19
CA SER A 50 10.22 -8.02 1.43
C SER A 50 9.10 -6.98 1.48
N ALA A 51 8.87 -6.25 0.39
CA ALA A 51 7.77 -5.28 0.28
C ALA A 51 6.39 -5.95 0.27
N MET A 52 6.23 -7.09 -0.40
CA MET A 52 4.98 -7.86 -0.39
C MET A 52 4.65 -8.35 1.03
N VAL A 53 5.62 -8.96 1.72
CA VAL A 53 5.47 -9.39 3.11
C VAL A 53 5.15 -8.21 4.03
N PHE A 54 5.74 -7.04 3.77
CA PHE A 54 5.40 -5.82 4.48
C PHE A 54 3.93 -5.45 4.27
N ILE A 55 3.45 -5.39 3.03
CA ILE A 55 2.07 -4.99 2.70
C ILE A 55 1.03 -5.99 3.25
N LEU A 56 1.35 -7.28 3.22
CA LEU A 56 0.49 -8.35 3.74
C LEU A 56 0.40 -8.36 5.28
N LYS A 57 1.39 -7.82 5.99
CA LYS A 57 1.41 -7.84 7.45
C LYS A 57 0.59 -6.71 8.08
N ASP A 58 -0.38 -7.11 8.89
CA ASP A 58 -1.28 -6.20 9.59
C ASP A 58 -0.59 -5.31 10.66
N VAL A 59 0.64 -5.66 11.04
CA VAL A 59 1.50 -4.87 11.95
C VAL A 59 1.72 -3.45 11.41
N TYR A 60 1.75 -3.28 10.10
CA TYR A 60 2.00 -1.98 9.47
C TYR A 60 0.75 -1.10 9.36
N ALA A 61 -0.45 -1.64 9.57
CA ALA A 61 -1.65 -0.84 9.80
C ALA A 61 -1.51 0.05 11.06
N ARG A 62 -0.59 -0.31 11.98
CA ARG A 62 -0.26 0.48 13.18
C ARG A 62 0.79 1.57 12.92
N LYS A 63 1.41 1.60 11.73
CA LYS A 63 2.38 2.62 11.31
C LYS A 63 1.77 3.47 10.18
N PRO A 64 0.97 4.51 10.49
CA PRO A 64 0.32 5.31 9.44
C PRO A 64 1.33 6.00 8.52
N GLY A 65 2.53 6.31 9.00
CA GLY A 65 3.59 6.92 8.20
C GLY A 65 4.06 6.05 7.04
N SER A 66 4.21 4.73 7.23
CA SER A 66 4.59 3.83 6.14
C SER A 66 3.51 3.72 5.07
N LEU A 67 2.23 3.73 5.45
CA LEU A 67 1.12 3.74 4.50
C LEU A 67 1.08 5.01 3.66
N VAL A 68 1.38 6.16 4.27
CA VAL A 68 1.49 7.44 3.56
C VAL A 68 2.65 7.42 2.57
N THR A 69 3.80 6.87 2.95
CA THR A 69 4.95 6.70 2.06
C THR A 69 4.59 5.86 0.84
N LEU A 70 3.99 4.68 1.05
CA LEU A 70 3.55 3.81 -0.03
C LEU A 70 2.54 4.49 -0.95
N TYR A 71 1.55 5.17 -0.36
CA TYR A 71 0.54 5.90 -1.13
C TYR A 71 1.15 7.01 -1.99
N ARG A 72 2.13 7.75 -1.45
CA ARG A 72 2.85 8.80 -2.19
C ARG A 72 3.63 8.22 -3.36
N GLU A 73 4.35 7.13 -3.14
CA GLU A 73 5.09 6.46 -4.21
C GLU A 73 4.17 5.92 -5.31
N ALA A 74 3.03 5.34 -4.93
CA ALA A 74 2.04 4.83 -5.88
C ALA A 74 1.43 5.93 -6.76
N HIS A 75 1.41 7.18 -6.28
CA HIS A 75 0.86 8.36 -6.96
C HIS A 75 1.94 9.38 -7.36
N SER A 76 3.20 8.96 -7.31
CA SER A 76 4.34 9.76 -7.77
C SER A 76 4.21 10.06 -9.26
N SER A 77 4.78 11.19 -9.68
CA SER A 77 4.60 11.86 -10.98
C SER A 77 4.92 11.03 -12.23
N ASP A 78 5.51 9.83 -12.07
CA ASP A 78 5.76 8.87 -13.16
C ASP A 78 4.49 8.18 -13.69
N GLY A 79 3.32 8.45 -13.09
CA GLY A 79 2.08 7.76 -13.42
C GLY A 79 2.00 6.36 -12.79
N PRO A 80 0.87 5.66 -12.95
CA PRO A 80 0.70 4.34 -12.35
C PRO A 80 1.70 3.36 -12.99
N CYS A 81 2.68 2.92 -12.19
CA CYS A 81 3.59 1.85 -12.60
C CYS A 81 2.77 0.56 -12.79
N VAL A 82 2.62 0.13 -14.04
CA VAL A 82 1.82 -1.05 -14.41
C VAL A 82 2.57 -2.35 -14.09
N ASP A 83 3.89 -2.28 -14.00
CA ASP A 83 4.77 -3.41 -13.73
C ASP A 83 4.85 -3.67 -12.22
N PHE A 84 4.35 -4.84 -11.81
CA PHE A 84 4.25 -5.22 -10.41
C PHE A 84 5.61 -5.25 -9.71
N GLU A 85 6.61 -5.91 -10.29
CA GLU A 85 7.92 -6.04 -9.65
C GLU A 85 8.53 -4.65 -9.42
N LYS A 86 8.46 -3.77 -10.43
CA LYS A 86 8.95 -2.39 -10.31
C LYS A 86 8.19 -1.56 -9.28
N ARG A 87 6.87 -1.73 -9.17
CA ARG A 87 6.04 -1.05 -8.17
C ARG A 87 6.46 -1.45 -6.75
N TYR A 88 6.60 -2.75 -6.48
CA TYR A 88 6.98 -3.25 -5.16
C TYR A 88 8.45 -3.00 -4.83
N GLU A 89 9.32 -2.96 -5.84
CA GLU A 89 10.70 -2.52 -5.68
C GLU A 89 10.77 -1.04 -5.28
N LYS A 90 9.98 -0.15 -5.92
CA LYS A 90 9.86 1.26 -5.48
C LYS A 90 9.37 1.35 -4.03
N TYR A 91 8.36 0.56 -3.67
CA TYR A 91 7.87 0.50 -2.29
C TYR A 91 8.96 0.06 -1.31
N TYR A 92 9.74 -0.97 -1.66
CA TYR A 92 10.86 -1.43 -0.86
C TYR A 92 11.86 -0.30 -0.57
N TYR A 93 12.32 0.39 -1.62
CA TYR A 93 13.29 1.48 -1.45
C TYR A 93 12.71 2.62 -0.60
N ALA A 94 11.48 3.04 -0.86
CA ALA A 94 10.86 4.13 -0.10
C ALA A 94 10.63 3.76 1.38
N LEU A 95 10.25 2.51 1.66
CA LEU A 95 10.12 2.03 3.04
C LEU A 95 11.48 1.95 3.75
N ARG A 96 12.53 1.54 3.04
CA ARG A 96 13.90 1.47 3.56
C ARG A 96 14.47 2.85 3.85
N GLU A 97 14.30 3.81 2.94
CA GLU A 97 14.74 5.20 3.11
C GLU A 97 14.09 5.87 4.32
N GLN A 98 12.83 5.52 4.60
CA GLN A 98 12.09 6.05 5.75
C GLN A 98 12.27 5.23 7.04
N GLY A 99 13.11 4.18 7.02
CA GLY A 99 13.43 3.35 8.19
C GLY A 99 12.28 2.45 8.66
N TYR A 100 11.37 2.07 7.77
CA TYR A 100 10.26 1.17 8.09
C TYR A 100 10.59 -0.31 7.88
N LEU A 101 11.59 -0.60 7.03
CA LEU A 101 12.12 -1.92 6.71
C LEU A 101 13.47 -2.18 7.39
#